data_AF-A0AA38KSQ4-F1
#
_entry.id   AF-A0AA38KSQ4-F1
#
_cell.length_a   1.000
_cell.length_b   1.000
_cell.length_c   1.000
_cell.angle_alpha   90.00
_cell.angle_beta   90.00
_cell.angle_gamma   90.00
#
_symmetry.space_group_name_H-M   'P 1'
#
loop_
_entity.id
_entity.type
_entity.pdbx_description
1 polymer ?
#
loop_
_entity_poly.entity_id
_entity_poly.type
_entity_poly.pdbx_seq_one_letter_code
_entity_poly.pdbx_strand_id
1 'polypeptide(L)'
;MAMFLKTSGCLRIALSAFDREVHSCTALNGELCSTCEALSEASYTSTSVDMPRFSKKLVPNITENSNELVSNTVAINAANLNAQHQEGEEQLNLFNEVLESIDRIGCLDCWVNNQFHNESTVHIRPWGFPAILATLRQLQMKSTEHWPFCYECWIPFRRPCNHPPPFPNKRLDPERCIHRVKDQTSQKYTPLLPTLIAIIFSYKDGVTKQRSLLSLAECKAGMKWKSLGDLADWLHKPVESSSQVPNPVVFVISFYKGSRSLN
;
A
#
# COMPACT_ATOMS: atom_id res chain seq x y z
N MET A 1 6.33 -0.39 32.25
CA MET A 1 5.25 0.20 33.08
C MET A 1 5.70 1.45 33.83
N ALA A 2 6.85 1.46 34.54
CA ALA A 2 7.33 2.65 35.27
C ALA A 2 7.62 3.91 34.40
N MET A 3 7.95 3.75 33.11
CA MET A 3 8.09 4.91 32.19
C MET A 3 6.75 5.57 31.82
N PHE A 4 5.64 4.82 31.82
CA PHE A 4 4.31 5.34 31.48
C PHE A 4 3.81 6.35 32.53
N LEU A 5 4.15 6.13 33.80
CA LEU A 5 3.83 7.05 34.91
C LEU A 5 4.72 8.30 34.97
N LYS A 6 5.76 8.37 34.12
CA LYS A 6 6.73 9.48 34.09
C LYS A 6 6.68 10.30 32.79
N THR A 7 5.72 10.02 31.89
CA THR A 7 5.62 10.74 30.62
C THR A 7 5.08 12.16 30.83
N SER A 8 5.76 13.15 30.26
CA SER A 8 5.33 14.56 30.23
C SER A 8 4.53 14.91 28.97
N GLY A 9 4.30 13.94 28.06
CA GLY A 9 3.49 14.10 26.85
C GLY A 9 2.11 13.45 26.96
N CYS A 10 1.30 13.58 25.90
CA CYS A 10 -0.02 12.95 25.81
C CYS A 10 0.06 11.44 26.09
N LEU A 11 -0.76 10.95 27.03
CA LEU A 11 -0.79 9.53 27.41
C LEU A 11 -1.14 8.61 26.24
N ARG A 12 -1.98 9.05 25.31
CA ARG A 12 -2.29 8.31 24.07
C ARG A 12 -1.04 8.10 23.22
N ILE A 13 -0.22 9.14 23.03
CA ILE A 13 1.04 9.04 22.28
C ILE A 13 2.03 8.12 23.00
N ALA A 14 2.06 8.12 24.34
CA ALA A 14 2.90 7.21 25.11
C ALA A 14 2.54 5.72 24.88
N LEU A 15 1.34 5.43 24.37
CA LEU A 15 0.88 4.10 23.96
C LEU A 15 1.03 3.84 22.45
N SER A 16 1.71 4.70 21.69
CA SER A 16 1.96 4.54 20.25
C SER A 16 2.67 3.23 19.87
N ALA A 17 3.32 2.59 20.83
CA ALA A 17 3.91 1.26 20.64
C ALA A 17 2.84 0.16 20.44
N PHE A 18 1.63 0.36 20.94
CA PHE A 18 0.51 -0.59 20.88
C PHE A 18 -0.55 -0.22 19.84
N ASP A 19 -0.57 1.04 19.43
CA ASP A 19 -1.48 1.56 18.41
C ASP A 19 -0.72 2.54 17.49
N ARG A 20 -0.62 2.20 16.20
CA ARG A 20 0.16 2.99 15.23
C ARG A 20 -0.65 4.10 14.56
N GLU A 21 -1.95 4.17 14.85
CA GLU A 21 -2.86 5.25 14.46
C GLU A 21 -3.15 6.16 15.66
N VAL A 22 -2.36 6.04 16.74
CA VAL A 22 -2.54 6.87 17.92
C VAL A 22 -2.14 8.31 17.61
N HIS A 23 -3.13 9.20 17.73
CA HIS A 23 -2.94 10.64 17.65
C HIS A 23 -3.05 11.26 19.05
N SER A 24 -2.57 12.50 19.21
CA SER A 24 -2.76 13.23 20.47
C SER A 24 -4.26 13.41 20.78
N CYS A 25 -4.63 13.52 22.07
CA CYS A 25 -6.02 13.81 22.45
C CYS A 25 -6.57 15.05 21.71
N THR A 26 -5.73 16.07 21.57
CA THR A 26 -6.03 17.32 20.88
C THR A 26 -6.25 17.13 19.38
N ALA A 27 -5.47 16.28 18.71
CA ALA A 27 -5.62 16.03 17.28
C ALA A 27 -6.92 15.28 16.95
N LEU A 28 -7.47 14.54 17.91
CA LEU A 28 -8.71 13.78 17.76
C LEU A 28 -9.95 14.52 18.28
N ASN A 29 -9.80 15.73 18.82
CA ASN A 29 -10.88 16.46 19.50
C ASN A 29 -11.61 15.60 20.57
N GLY A 30 -10.89 14.66 21.18
CA GLY A 30 -11.44 13.76 22.19
C GLY A 30 -11.25 14.28 23.61
N GLU A 31 -11.73 13.53 24.60
CA GLU A 31 -11.49 13.81 26.01
C GLU A 31 -9.97 13.88 26.28
N LEU A 32 -9.54 14.97 26.92
CA LEU A 32 -8.13 15.21 27.19
C LEU A 32 -7.67 14.25 28.29
N CYS A 33 -6.47 13.70 28.13
CA CYS A 33 -5.82 13.00 29.23
C CYS A 33 -5.24 14.01 30.23
N SER A 34 -5.02 13.61 31.48
CA SER A 34 -4.50 14.48 32.54
C SER A 34 -3.26 15.28 32.17
N THR A 35 -2.34 14.72 31.38
CA THR A 35 -1.16 15.45 30.89
C THR A 35 -1.50 16.53 29.86
N CYS A 36 -2.48 16.29 28.99
CA CYS A 36 -2.96 17.27 28.01
C CYS A 36 -3.78 18.39 28.68
N GLU A 37 -4.54 18.07 29.73
CA GLU A 37 -5.26 19.05 30.55
C GLU A 37 -4.26 19.98 31.26
N ALA A 38 -3.26 19.42 31.95
CA ALA A 38 -2.22 20.20 32.63
C ALA A 38 -1.41 21.07 31.66
N LEU A 39 -1.15 20.59 30.42
CA LEU A 39 -0.49 21.39 29.38
C LEU A 39 -1.38 22.52 28.84
N SER A 40 -2.70 22.37 28.86
CA SER A 40 -3.64 23.42 28.45
C SER A 40 -3.73 24.57 29.48
N GLU A 41 -3.39 24.29 30.73
CA GLU A 41 -3.35 25.26 31.83
C GLU A 41 -1.98 25.94 31.98
N ALA A 42 -0.92 25.40 31.35
CA ALA A 42 0.43 25.91 31.46
C ALA A 42 0.63 27.20 30.63
N SER A 43 1.13 28.26 31.28
CA SER A 43 1.47 29.52 30.61
C SER A 43 2.64 29.36 29.64
N TYR A 44 2.43 29.84 28.41
CA TYR A 44 3.30 29.75 27.23
C TYR A 44 4.77 30.14 27.46
N THR A 45 5.07 30.95 28.47
CA THR A 45 6.41 31.49 28.73
C THR A 45 7.40 30.50 29.37
N SER A 46 6.98 29.27 29.69
CA SER A 46 7.77 28.34 30.53
C SER A 46 8.23 27.04 29.87
N THR A 47 7.92 26.79 28.59
CA THR A 47 8.30 25.53 27.90
C THR A 47 9.38 25.77 26.82
N SER A 48 10.61 25.31 27.09
CA SER A 48 11.82 25.55 26.29
C SER A 48 12.29 24.36 25.42
N VAL A 49 11.38 23.45 25.01
CA VAL A 49 11.76 22.29 24.19
C VAL A 49 10.75 22.12 23.05
N ASP A 50 11.25 22.07 21.81
CA ASP A 50 10.60 21.80 20.52
C ASP A 50 9.18 21.20 20.58
N MET A 51 8.21 22.01 20.98
CA MET A 51 6.78 21.73 20.91
C MET A 51 6.26 22.23 19.55
N PRO A 52 5.30 21.52 18.92
CA PRO A 52 4.62 22.01 17.72
C PRO A 52 4.19 23.45 17.91
N ARG A 53 4.52 24.32 16.95
CA ARG A 53 4.35 25.78 17.05
C ARG A 53 2.87 26.15 17.22
N PHE A 54 2.43 26.37 18.46
CA PHE A 54 1.13 26.96 18.80
C PHE A 54 1.05 28.47 18.52
N SER A 55 2.15 29.10 18.10
CA SER A 55 2.24 30.53 17.79
C SER A 55 1.82 30.90 16.36
N LYS A 56 1.50 29.92 15.51
CA LYS A 56 0.76 30.22 14.27
C LYS A 56 -0.72 30.39 14.63
N LYS A 57 -1.27 31.60 14.46
CA LYS A 57 -2.72 31.77 14.37
C LYS A 57 -3.23 30.79 13.31
N LEU A 58 -4.11 29.87 13.70
CA LEU A 58 -4.89 29.06 12.79
C LEU A 58 -5.82 29.99 12.00
N VAL A 59 -5.34 30.46 10.84
CA VAL A 59 -6.09 31.23 9.82
C VAL A 59 -6.63 32.59 10.34
N PRO A 60 -6.67 33.67 9.52
CA PRO A 60 -7.12 34.98 10.00
C PRO A 60 -8.59 34.93 10.41
N ASN A 61 -8.89 35.50 11.58
CA ASN A 61 -10.24 35.89 11.96
C ASN A 61 -10.68 37.01 11.00
N ILE A 62 -11.53 36.70 10.02
CA ILE A 62 -12.07 37.68 9.08
C ILE A 62 -13.08 38.53 9.86
N THR A 63 -12.67 39.75 10.19
CA THR A 63 -13.58 40.79 10.67
C THR A 63 -14.46 41.26 9.51
N GLU A 64 -15.77 41.03 9.67
CA GLU A 64 -16.88 41.86 9.18
C GLU A 64 -17.06 41.99 7.66
N ASN A 65 -17.58 40.92 7.04
CA ASN A 65 -18.75 40.92 6.16
C ASN A 65 -18.78 39.62 5.36
N SER A 66 -19.28 38.55 5.99
CA SER A 66 -19.72 37.36 5.29
C SER A 66 -20.68 36.62 6.21
N ASN A 67 -21.96 36.71 5.89
CA ASN A 67 -22.95 35.77 6.41
C ASN A 67 -22.62 34.38 5.85
N GLU A 68 -21.70 33.67 6.52
CA GLU A 68 -21.46 32.21 6.47
C GLU A 68 -20.06 31.95 7.07
N LEU A 69 -19.91 32.17 8.38
CA LEU A 69 -18.78 31.61 9.14
C LEU A 69 -19.09 30.11 9.36
N VAL A 70 -18.89 29.31 8.31
CA VAL A 70 -18.88 27.86 8.45
C VAL A 70 -17.71 27.51 9.36
N SER A 71 -18.01 26.93 10.51
CA SER A 71 -17.00 26.34 11.40
C SER A 71 -16.25 25.28 10.61
N ASN A 72 -15.08 25.62 10.06
CA ASN A 72 -14.20 24.65 9.39
C ASN A 72 -13.59 23.75 10.46
N THR A 73 -14.37 22.76 10.89
CA THR A 73 -13.93 21.74 11.84
C THR A 73 -12.78 20.94 11.22
N VAL A 74 -11.91 20.36 12.05
CA VAL A 74 -10.86 19.43 11.61
C VAL A 74 -11.44 18.34 10.70
N ALA A 75 -12.70 17.93 10.93
CA ALA A 75 -13.43 16.99 10.09
C ALA A 75 -13.62 17.47 8.64
N ILE A 76 -13.95 18.75 8.40
CA ILE A 76 -14.12 19.29 7.05
C ILE A 76 -12.76 19.37 6.32
N ASN A 77 -11.70 19.77 7.04
CA ASN A 77 -10.35 19.82 6.46
C ASN A 77 -9.74 18.43 6.22
N ALA A 78 -10.06 17.45 7.07
CA ALA A 78 -9.64 16.07 6.91
C ALA A 78 -10.50 15.29 5.91
N ALA A 79 -11.71 15.76 5.58
CA ALA A 79 -12.64 15.04 4.71
C ALA A 79 -12.03 14.69 3.35
N ASN A 80 -11.29 15.61 2.74
CA ASN A 80 -10.63 15.36 1.46
C ASN A 80 -9.52 14.30 1.58
N LEU A 81 -8.68 14.41 2.62
CA LEU A 81 -7.61 13.43 2.87
C LEU A 81 -8.17 12.05 3.19
N ASN A 82 -9.26 11.98 3.96
CA ASN A 82 -9.95 10.76 4.30
C ASN A 82 -10.60 10.13 3.06
N ALA A 83 -11.24 10.94 2.21
CA ALA A 83 -11.82 10.47 0.95
C ALA A 83 -10.74 9.91 0.02
N GLN A 84 -9.60 10.60 -0.11
CA GLN A 84 -8.46 10.11 -0.89
C GLN A 84 -7.92 8.79 -0.32
N HIS A 85 -7.74 8.71 1.00
CA HIS A 85 -7.27 7.46 1.62
C HIS A 85 -8.27 6.32 1.42
N GLN A 86 -9.57 6.59 1.56
CA GLN A 86 -10.63 5.61 1.35
C GLN A 86 -10.64 5.08 -0.10
N GLU A 87 -10.45 5.94 -1.10
CA GLU A 87 -10.35 5.52 -2.50
C GLU A 87 -9.16 4.57 -2.74
N GLY A 88 -8.00 4.88 -2.14
CA GLY A 88 -6.85 3.99 -2.20
C GLY A 88 -7.10 2.67 -1.45
N GLU A 89 -7.75 2.73 -0.30
CA GLU A 89 -8.08 1.56 0.52
C GLU A 89 -9.08 0.62 -0.18
N GLU A 90 -10.07 1.15 -0.91
CA GLU A 90 -10.98 0.37 -1.75
C GLU A 90 -10.24 -0.41 -2.83
N GLN A 91 -9.24 0.19 -3.47
CA GLN A 91 -8.37 -0.50 -4.43
C GLN A 91 -7.53 -1.59 -3.75
N LEU A 92 -6.99 -1.31 -2.56
CA LEU A 92 -6.23 -2.30 -1.79
C LEU A 92 -7.11 -3.44 -1.26
N ASN A 93 -8.39 -3.19 -0.95
CA ASN A 93 -9.33 -4.23 -0.56
C ASN A 93 -9.57 -5.20 -1.72
N LEU A 94 -9.78 -4.67 -2.92
CA LEU A 94 -9.85 -5.50 -4.12
C LEU A 94 -8.54 -6.26 -4.38
N PHE A 95 -7.39 -5.63 -4.12
CA PHE A 95 -6.11 -6.32 -4.21
C PHE A 95 -6.00 -7.45 -3.17
N ASN A 96 -6.48 -7.25 -1.95
CA ASN A 96 -6.52 -8.29 -0.93
C ASN A 96 -7.39 -9.48 -1.36
N GLU A 97 -8.55 -9.23 -2.00
CA GLU A 97 -9.35 -10.30 -2.60
C GLU A 97 -8.57 -11.07 -3.68
N VAL A 98 -7.75 -10.37 -4.47
CA VAL A 98 -6.86 -11.01 -5.44
C VAL A 98 -5.85 -11.91 -4.73
N LEU A 99 -5.19 -11.43 -3.68
CA LEU A 99 -4.25 -12.22 -2.88
C LEU A 99 -4.91 -13.48 -2.31
N GLU A 100 -6.11 -13.35 -1.73
CA GLU A 100 -6.88 -14.48 -1.22
C GLU A 100 -7.32 -15.46 -2.31
N SER A 101 -7.60 -14.97 -3.52
CA SER A 101 -7.94 -15.83 -4.66
C SER A 101 -6.71 -16.61 -5.16
N ILE A 102 -5.53 -15.98 -5.13
CA ILE A 102 -4.27 -16.64 -5.46
C ILE A 102 -3.97 -17.74 -4.45
N ASP A 103 -4.13 -17.45 -3.15
CA ASP A 103 -3.90 -18.40 -2.07
C ASP A 103 -4.86 -19.61 -2.19
N ARG A 104 -6.14 -19.36 -2.48
CA ARG A 104 -7.13 -20.41 -2.74
C ARG A 104 -6.78 -21.34 -3.92
N ILE A 105 -6.17 -20.82 -4.97
CA ILE A 105 -5.72 -21.63 -6.13
C ILE A 105 -4.38 -22.31 -5.83
N GLY A 106 -3.52 -21.70 -5.02
CA GLY A 106 -2.23 -22.26 -4.60
C GLY A 106 -1.14 -22.31 -5.67
N CYS A 107 -1.42 -21.84 -6.90
CA CYS A 107 -0.48 -21.82 -8.01
C CYS A 107 -0.69 -20.58 -8.90
N LEU A 108 0.37 -19.80 -9.10
CA LEU A 108 0.31 -18.57 -9.91
C LEU A 108 -0.03 -18.83 -11.37
N ASP A 109 0.56 -19.86 -11.99
CA ASP A 109 0.30 -20.20 -13.38
C ASP A 109 -1.16 -20.62 -13.59
N CYS A 110 -1.69 -21.45 -12.68
CA CYS A 110 -3.10 -21.83 -12.67
C CYS A 110 -4.02 -20.62 -12.48
N TRP A 111 -3.65 -19.70 -11.57
CA TRP A 111 -4.42 -18.49 -11.34
C TRP A 111 -4.47 -17.59 -12.59
N VAL A 112 -3.32 -17.37 -13.25
CA VAL A 112 -3.24 -16.56 -14.48
C VAL A 112 -4.02 -17.20 -15.62
N ASN A 113 -3.98 -18.54 -15.74
CA ASN A 113 -4.67 -19.26 -16.80
C ASN A 113 -6.14 -19.58 -16.48
N ASN A 114 -6.61 -19.24 -15.27
CA ASN A 114 -7.93 -19.63 -14.75
C ASN A 114 -8.19 -21.15 -14.87
N GLN A 115 -7.22 -21.94 -14.43
CA GLN A 115 -7.25 -23.41 -14.48
C GLN A 115 -7.15 -23.99 -13.08
N PHE A 116 -7.76 -25.16 -12.87
CA PHE A 116 -7.59 -25.92 -11.64
C PHE A 116 -6.21 -26.59 -11.59
N HIS A 117 -5.53 -26.52 -10.45
CA HIS A 117 -4.25 -27.19 -10.27
C HIS A 117 -4.45 -28.63 -9.81
N ASN A 118 -3.89 -29.59 -10.54
CA ASN A 118 -3.78 -30.99 -10.12
C ASN A 118 -2.32 -31.46 -10.21
N GLU A 119 -2.01 -32.62 -9.60
CA GLU A 119 -0.63 -33.16 -9.55
C GLU A 119 -0.03 -33.44 -10.93
N SER A 120 -0.86 -33.66 -11.95
CA SER A 120 -0.44 -33.84 -13.34
C SER A 120 -0.28 -32.54 -14.13
N THR A 121 -0.57 -31.38 -13.53
CA THR A 121 -0.55 -30.09 -14.23
C THR A 121 0.90 -29.67 -14.46
N VAL A 122 1.35 -29.71 -15.71
CA VAL A 122 2.69 -29.25 -16.11
C VAL A 122 2.61 -27.80 -16.58
N HIS A 123 3.33 -26.92 -15.89
CA HIS A 123 3.41 -25.51 -16.24
C HIS A 123 4.56 -25.23 -17.20
N ILE A 124 4.23 -24.89 -18.44
CA ILE A 124 5.22 -24.46 -19.44
C ILE A 124 5.10 -22.94 -19.58
N ARG A 125 6.14 -22.23 -19.12
CA ARG A 125 6.21 -20.76 -19.26
C ARG A 125 6.88 -20.35 -20.56
N PRO A 126 6.49 -19.20 -21.15
CA PRO A 126 7.17 -18.64 -22.30
C PRO A 126 8.67 -18.41 -22.03
N TRP A 127 9.50 -18.56 -23.07
CA TRP A 127 10.97 -18.48 -22.96
C TRP A 127 11.49 -17.17 -22.34
N GLY A 128 10.77 -16.05 -22.51
CA GLY A 128 11.14 -14.76 -21.94
C GLY A 128 10.93 -14.63 -20.43
N PHE A 129 10.20 -15.54 -19.78
CA PHE A 129 9.84 -15.42 -18.36
C PHE A 129 11.04 -15.25 -17.41
N PRO A 130 12.11 -16.08 -17.48
CA PRO A 130 13.24 -15.95 -16.56
C PRO A 130 13.94 -14.59 -16.66
N ALA A 131 14.08 -14.06 -17.89
CA ALA A 131 14.68 -12.76 -18.13
C ALA A 131 13.82 -11.62 -17.57
N ILE A 132 12.50 -11.66 -17.83
CA ILE A 132 11.54 -10.69 -17.28
C ILE A 132 11.60 -10.70 -15.75
N LEU A 133 11.54 -11.87 -15.12
CA LEU A 133 11.58 -11.99 -13.66
C LEU A 133 12.91 -11.47 -13.07
N ALA A 134 14.03 -11.75 -13.73
CA ALA A 134 15.34 -11.25 -13.30
C ALA A 134 15.38 -9.72 -13.32
N THR A 135 14.89 -9.10 -14.40
CA THR A 135 14.78 -7.63 -14.50
C THR A 135 13.87 -7.08 -13.41
N LEU A 136 12.68 -7.66 -13.23
CA LEU A 136 11.72 -7.20 -12.22
C LEU A 136 12.30 -7.27 -10.80
N ARG A 137 13.04 -8.33 -10.44
CA ARG A 137 13.67 -8.44 -9.11
C ARG A 137 14.76 -7.40 -8.84
N GLN A 138 15.39 -6.88 -9.88
CA GLN A 138 16.39 -5.82 -9.75
C GLN A 138 15.76 -4.43 -9.61
N LEU A 139 14.46 -4.30 -9.88
CA LEU A 139 13.73 -3.05 -9.70
C LEU A 139 13.66 -2.71 -8.20
N GLN A 140 14.42 -1.69 -7.80
CA GLN A 140 14.41 -1.15 -6.45
C GLN A 140 13.22 -0.20 -6.27
N MET A 141 12.05 -0.81 -6.06
CA MET A 141 10.82 -0.09 -5.75
C MET A 141 11.02 0.78 -4.49
N LYS A 142 10.81 2.09 -4.61
CA LYS A 142 10.92 3.04 -3.49
C LYS A 142 9.61 3.11 -2.72
N SER A 143 9.67 2.76 -1.43
CA SER A 143 8.54 2.96 -0.52
C SER A 143 8.10 4.42 -0.54
N THR A 144 6.80 4.66 -0.53
CA THR A 144 6.24 6.02 -0.49
C THR A 144 5.68 6.34 0.89
N GLU A 145 5.48 7.62 1.17
CA GLU A 145 4.85 8.06 2.42
C GLU A 145 3.36 7.72 2.47
N HIS A 146 2.73 7.61 1.30
CA HIS A 146 1.30 7.29 1.16
C HIS A 146 1.02 5.81 1.35
N TRP A 147 1.83 4.93 0.75
CA TRP A 147 1.65 3.47 0.82
C TRP A 147 3.00 2.78 1.00
N PRO A 148 3.43 2.52 2.25
CA PRO A 148 4.68 1.82 2.47
C PRO A 148 4.53 0.33 2.13
N PHE A 149 5.52 -0.27 1.48
CA PHE A 149 5.44 -1.65 1.00
C PHE A 149 6.71 -2.46 1.24
N CYS A 150 6.58 -3.78 1.17
CA CYS A 150 7.71 -4.70 1.25
C CYS A 150 8.55 -4.65 -0.03
N TYR A 151 9.83 -4.33 0.07
CA TYR A 151 10.71 -4.23 -1.10
C TYR A 151 10.95 -5.58 -1.81
N GLU A 152 10.70 -6.71 -1.13
CA GLU A 152 10.83 -8.05 -1.71
C GLU A 152 9.61 -8.44 -2.53
N CYS A 153 8.42 -8.42 -1.92
CA CYS A 153 7.20 -8.92 -2.56
C CYS A 153 6.27 -7.82 -3.11
N TRP A 154 6.62 -6.55 -2.91
CA TRP A 154 5.92 -5.33 -3.34
C TRP A 154 4.50 -5.16 -2.79
N ILE A 155 4.14 -5.91 -1.76
CA ILE A 155 2.83 -5.82 -1.12
C ILE A 155 2.85 -4.71 -0.06
N PRO A 156 1.85 -3.81 -0.05
CA PRO A 156 1.71 -2.79 0.98
C PRO A 156 1.70 -3.37 2.40
N PHE A 157 2.37 -2.69 3.31
CA PHE A 157 2.31 -3.02 4.73
C PHE A 157 0.95 -2.59 5.31
N ARG A 158 0.51 -3.30 6.37
CA ARG A 158 -0.73 -3.04 7.11
C ARG A 158 -1.99 -3.27 6.28
N ARG A 159 -3.15 -2.91 6.85
CA ARG A 159 -4.46 -3.14 6.24
C ARG A 159 -4.56 -2.44 4.88
N PRO A 160 -5.28 -3.06 3.93
CA PRO A 160 -5.99 -4.34 4.06
C PRO A 160 -5.14 -5.57 3.77
N CYS A 161 -3.94 -5.42 3.19
CA CYS A 161 -3.08 -6.53 2.77
C CYS A 161 -2.38 -7.27 3.93
N ASN A 162 -2.28 -6.62 5.09
CA ASN A 162 -1.73 -7.15 6.35
C ASN A 162 -0.29 -7.69 6.29
N HIS A 163 0.54 -7.21 5.36
CA HIS A 163 1.97 -7.55 5.39
C HIS A 163 2.61 -6.96 6.67
N PRO A 164 3.29 -7.77 7.50
CA PRO A 164 3.93 -7.29 8.71
C PRO A 164 5.09 -6.35 8.36
N PRO A 165 5.19 -5.16 8.97
CA PRO A 165 6.31 -4.26 8.76
C PRO A 165 7.59 -4.87 9.35
N PRO A 166 8.77 -4.53 8.82
CA PRO A 166 10.03 -4.95 9.41
C PRO A 166 10.18 -4.38 10.83
N PHE A 167 10.93 -5.09 11.68
CA PHE A 167 11.29 -4.57 13.00
C PHE A 167 12.14 -3.30 12.85
N PRO A 168 12.02 -2.32 13.76
CA PRO A 168 12.84 -1.12 13.73
C PRO A 168 14.34 -1.46 13.62
N ASN A 169 15.05 -0.76 12.74
CA ASN A 169 16.48 -0.94 12.45
C ASN A 169 16.89 -2.33 11.94
N LYS A 170 15.94 -3.19 11.57
CA LYS A 170 16.22 -4.46 10.91
C LYS A 170 15.82 -4.38 9.44
N ARG A 171 16.69 -4.89 8.57
CA ARG A 171 16.31 -5.20 7.18
C ARG A 171 15.29 -6.34 7.19
N LEU A 172 14.42 -6.35 6.20
CA LEU A 172 13.48 -7.44 6.01
C LEU A 172 14.29 -8.67 5.56
N ASP A 173 14.18 -9.77 6.28
CA ASP A 173 14.80 -11.02 5.84
C ASP A 173 14.00 -11.54 4.64
N PRO A 174 14.57 -11.58 3.42
CA PRO A 174 13.84 -12.03 2.24
C PRO A 174 13.28 -13.44 2.44
N GLU A 175 13.98 -14.30 3.18
CA GLU A 175 13.55 -15.66 3.42
C GLU A 175 12.33 -15.76 4.35
N ARG A 176 12.05 -14.70 5.12
CA ARG A 176 10.90 -14.63 6.05
C ARG A 176 9.72 -13.83 5.52
N CYS A 177 9.78 -13.34 4.29
CA CYS A 177 8.64 -12.65 3.69
C CYS A 177 7.47 -13.64 3.53
N ILE A 178 6.33 -13.33 4.16
CA ILE A 178 5.16 -14.22 4.19
C ILE A 178 4.47 -14.37 2.83
N HIS A 179 4.71 -13.44 1.90
CA HIS A 179 4.18 -13.49 0.54
C HIS A 179 5.24 -13.98 -0.46
N ARG A 180 6.02 -14.98 -0.04
CA ARG A 180 6.77 -15.81 -0.97
C ARG A 180 5.94 -17.01 -1.35
N VAL A 181 5.90 -17.29 -2.64
CA VAL A 181 5.17 -18.43 -3.18
C VAL A 181 6.15 -19.44 -3.76
N LYS A 182 5.78 -20.71 -3.65
CA LYS A 182 6.56 -21.78 -4.27
C LYS A 182 6.33 -21.76 -5.76
N ASP A 183 7.38 -21.45 -6.52
CA ASP A 183 7.33 -21.52 -7.97
C ASP A 183 7.28 -22.98 -8.42
N GLN A 184 6.23 -23.36 -9.13
CA GLN A 184 6.02 -24.76 -9.52
C GLN A 184 7.03 -25.24 -10.57
N THR A 185 7.56 -24.35 -11.42
CA THR A 185 8.56 -24.72 -12.42
C THR A 185 9.95 -24.90 -11.83
N SER A 186 10.42 -23.94 -11.01
CA SER A 186 11.77 -24.01 -10.42
C SER A 186 11.83 -24.67 -9.04
N GLN A 187 10.68 -24.95 -8.42
CA GLN A 187 10.54 -25.46 -7.05
C GLN A 187 11.16 -24.56 -5.97
N LYS A 188 11.45 -23.28 -6.28
CA LYS A 188 12.03 -22.29 -5.37
C LYS A 188 10.97 -21.32 -4.88
N TYR A 189 11.17 -20.76 -3.67
CA TYR A 189 10.32 -19.68 -3.18
C TYR A 189 10.69 -18.35 -3.84
N THR A 190 9.69 -17.69 -4.42
CA THR A 190 9.86 -16.43 -5.16
C THR A 190 8.92 -15.35 -4.63
N PRO A 191 9.28 -14.06 -4.77
CA PRO A 191 8.40 -12.98 -4.35
C PRO A 191 7.12 -12.94 -5.20
N LEU A 192 5.96 -12.78 -4.56
CA LEU A 192 4.65 -12.89 -5.22
C LEU A 192 4.49 -11.95 -6.42
N LEU A 193 4.47 -10.62 -6.21
CA LEU A 193 4.13 -9.67 -7.27
C LEU A 193 5.12 -9.67 -8.44
N PRO A 194 6.45 -9.61 -8.23
CA PRO A 194 7.38 -9.69 -9.36
C PRO A 194 7.18 -10.96 -10.20
N THR A 195 6.92 -12.10 -9.54
CA THR A 195 6.69 -13.38 -10.23
C THR A 195 5.38 -13.34 -11.01
N LEU A 196 4.29 -12.87 -10.39
CA LEU A 196 2.99 -12.80 -11.03
C LEU A 196 2.98 -11.86 -12.24
N ILE A 197 3.58 -10.68 -12.09
CA ILE A 197 3.74 -9.71 -13.18
C ILE A 197 4.58 -10.32 -14.31
N ALA A 198 5.67 -11.03 -13.99
CA ALA A 198 6.48 -11.71 -14.99
C ALA A 198 5.70 -12.78 -15.77
N ILE A 199 4.88 -13.60 -15.08
CA ILE A 199 4.03 -14.60 -15.72
C ILE A 199 3.06 -13.91 -16.68
N ILE A 200 2.28 -12.94 -16.18
CA ILE A 200 1.27 -12.22 -16.99
C ILE A 200 1.92 -11.55 -18.21
N PHE A 201 3.02 -10.83 -18.00
CA PHE A 201 3.68 -10.10 -19.08
C PHE A 201 4.37 -11.02 -20.09
N SER A 202 4.86 -12.19 -19.67
CA SER A 202 5.47 -13.17 -20.58
C SER A 202 4.50 -13.69 -21.64
N TYR A 203 3.19 -13.61 -21.40
CA TYR A 203 2.16 -13.98 -22.38
C TYR A 203 1.87 -12.93 -23.44
N LYS A 204 2.54 -11.78 -23.41
CA LYS A 204 2.42 -10.76 -24.44
C LYS A 204 2.67 -11.29 -25.85
N ASP A 205 3.64 -12.18 -25.97
CA ASP A 205 4.01 -12.87 -27.22
C ASP A 205 3.42 -14.30 -27.30
N GLY A 206 2.47 -14.62 -26.40
CA GLY A 206 1.83 -15.92 -26.29
C GLY A 206 0.57 -16.10 -27.15
N VAL A 207 -0.19 -17.16 -26.86
CA VAL A 207 -1.43 -17.55 -27.57
C VAL A 207 -2.52 -16.46 -27.45
N THR A 208 -3.43 -16.42 -28.44
CA THR A 208 -4.47 -15.39 -28.63
C THR A 208 -5.27 -15.02 -27.37
N LYS A 209 -5.59 -16.00 -26.50
CA LYS A 209 -6.38 -15.78 -25.28
C LYS A 209 -5.61 -15.05 -24.18
N GLN A 210 -4.36 -15.42 -23.91
CA GLN A 210 -3.57 -14.77 -22.87
C GLN A 210 -3.11 -13.37 -23.31
N ARG A 211 -2.85 -13.20 -24.61
CA ARG A 211 -2.57 -11.89 -25.20
C ARG A 211 -3.76 -10.94 -25.08
N SER A 212 -4.99 -11.42 -25.31
CA SER A 212 -6.20 -10.59 -25.15
C SER A 212 -6.45 -10.19 -23.70
N LEU A 213 -6.16 -11.07 -22.74
CA LEU A 213 -6.21 -10.75 -21.31
C LEU A 213 -5.22 -9.62 -20.93
N LEU A 214 -3.99 -9.69 -21.43
CA LEU A 214 -3.02 -8.61 -21.23
C LEU A 214 -3.49 -7.30 -21.86
N SER A 215 -4.05 -7.33 -23.07
CA SER A 215 -4.60 -6.12 -23.72
C SER A 215 -5.79 -5.51 -22.96
N LEU A 216 -6.62 -6.33 -22.30
CA LEU A 216 -7.65 -5.83 -21.40
C LEU A 216 -7.06 -5.19 -20.14
N ALA A 217 -6.00 -5.78 -19.59
CA ALA A 217 -5.26 -5.19 -18.47
C ALA A 217 -4.65 -3.84 -18.86
N GLU A 218 -4.03 -3.74 -20.04
CA GLU A 218 -3.52 -2.49 -20.62
C GLU A 218 -4.62 -1.42 -20.73
N CYS A 219 -5.79 -1.81 -21.24
CA CYS A 219 -6.94 -0.93 -21.35
C CYS A 219 -7.43 -0.43 -19.98
N LYS A 220 -7.57 -1.33 -19.00
CA LYS A 220 -8.04 -0.97 -17.64
C LYS A 220 -7.01 -0.15 -16.85
N ALA A 221 -5.72 -0.38 -17.09
CA ALA A 221 -4.64 0.41 -16.49
C ALA A 221 -4.40 1.75 -17.21
N GLY A 222 -5.05 1.99 -18.36
CA GLY A 222 -4.84 3.19 -19.17
C GLY A 222 -3.44 3.29 -19.76
N MET A 223 -2.73 2.17 -19.93
CA MET A 223 -1.33 2.14 -20.37
C MET A 223 -1.08 0.95 -21.28
N LYS A 224 -0.34 1.17 -22.38
CA LYS A 224 0.10 0.10 -23.29
C LYS A 224 1.60 -0.10 -23.16
N TRP A 225 2.04 -1.30 -22.81
CA TRP A 225 3.45 -1.59 -22.56
C TRP A 225 4.05 -2.27 -23.80
N LYS A 226 4.80 -1.53 -24.63
CA LYS A 226 5.41 -2.07 -25.86
C LYS A 226 6.70 -2.83 -25.59
N SER A 227 7.37 -2.57 -24.48
CA SER A 227 8.57 -3.29 -24.05
C SER A 227 8.55 -3.61 -22.55
N LEU A 228 9.49 -4.45 -22.10
CA LEU A 228 9.73 -4.66 -20.68
C LEU A 228 10.24 -3.39 -19.99
N GLY A 229 11.00 -2.55 -20.72
CA GLY A 229 11.45 -1.24 -20.24
C GLY A 229 10.25 -0.33 -19.92
N ASP A 230 9.29 -0.24 -20.84
CA ASP A 230 8.08 0.58 -20.65
C ASP A 230 7.29 0.14 -19.41
N LEU A 231 7.21 -1.18 -19.19
CA LEU A 231 6.57 -1.74 -18.01
C LEU A 231 7.36 -1.39 -16.75
N ALA A 232 8.68 -1.60 -16.75
CA ALA A 232 9.54 -1.32 -15.60
C ALA A 232 9.53 0.16 -15.20
N ASP A 233 9.54 1.07 -16.18
CA ASP A 233 9.43 2.51 -15.97
C ASP A 233 8.08 2.88 -15.39
N TRP A 234 7.00 2.29 -15.92
CA TRP A 234 5.66 2.53 -15.40
C TRP A 234 5.50 2.00 -13.98
N LEU A 235 5.99 0.79 -13.67
CA LEU A 235 5.93 0.22 -12.32
C LEU A 235 6.63 1.09 -11.28
N HIS A 236 7.69 1.81 -11.67
CA HIS A 236 8.50 2.68 -10.80
C HIS A 236 7.98 4.11 -10.63
N LYS A 237 6.91 4.51 -11.34
CA LYS A 237 6.37 5.87 -11.16
C LYS A 237 6.00 6.10 -9.69
N PRO A 238 6.31 7.28 -9.14
CA PRO A 238 6.00 7.60 -7.76
C PRO A 238 4.48 7.59 -7.55
N VAL A 239 4.09 7.23 -6.33
CA VAL A 239 2.74 7.48 -5.82
C VAL A 239 2.68 8.94 -5.36
N GLU A 240 1.75 9.72 -5.90
CA GLU A 240 1.64 11.16 -5.64
C GLU A 240 0.59 11.51 -4.57
N SER A 241 -0.28 10.57 -4.20
CA SER A 241 -1.34 10.77 -3.22
C SER A 241 -1.74 9.48 -2.51
N SER A 242 -2.51 9.59 -1.42
CA SER A 242 -3.12 8.44 -0.74
C SER A 242 -4.21 7.74 -1.57
N SER A 243 -4.82 8.40 -2.55
CA SER A 243 -5.77 7.76 -3.46
C SER A 243 -5.12 6.86 -4.51
N GLN A 244 -3.85 7.07 -4.81
CA GLN A 244 -3.12 6.30 -5.80
C GLN A 244 -2.41 5.12 -5.13
N VAL A 245 -2.76 3.88 -5.47
CA VAL A 245 -2.02 2.71 -5.01
C VAL A 245 -0.79 2.45 -5.89
N PRO A 246 0.23 1.71 -5.41
CA PRO A 246 1.41 1.40 -6.20
C PRO A 246 1.09 0.71 -7.53
N ASN A 247 1.77 1.10 -8.60
CA ASN A 247 1.53 0.56 -9.95
C ASN A 247 1.63 -0.97 -10.09
N PRO A 248 2.51 -1.70 -9.36
CA PRO A 248 2.46 -3.16 -9.33
C PRO A 248 1.09 -3.72 -8.89
N VAL A 249 0.44 -3.06 -7.93
CA VAL A 249 -0.91 -3.43 -7.45
C VAL A 249 -1.95 -3.11 -8.54
N VAL A 250 -1.88 -1.93 -9.14
CA VAL A 250 -2.78 -1.52 -10.25
C VAL A 250 -2.69 -2.50 -11.42
N PHE A 251 -1.50 -2.98 -11.76
CA PHE A 251 -1.29 -3.95 -12.84
C PHE A 251 -2.06 -5.24 -12.60
N VAL A 252 -1.90 -5.82 -11.40
CA VAL A 252 -2.52 -7.09 -11.03
C VAL A 252 -4.04 -6.95 -10.89
N ILE A 253 -4.53 -5.85 -10.30
CA ILE A 253 -5.97 -5.54 -10.25
C ILE A 253 -6.54 -5.45 -11.68
N SER A 254 -5.85 -4.75 -12.58
CA SER A 254 -6.31 -4.55 -13.96
C SER A 254 -6.40 -5.86 -14.72
N PHE A 255 -5.40 -6.74 -14.56
CA PHE A 255 -5.43 -8.09 -15.10
C PHE A 255 -6.60 -8.91 -14.53
N TYR A 256 -6.76 -8.92 -13.21
CA TYR A 256 -7.85 -9.63 -12.54
C TYR A 256 -9.22 -9.17 -13.02
N LYS A 257 -9.47 -7.86 -13.05
CA LYS A 257 -10.70 -7.28 -13.59
C LYS A 257 -10.90 -7.66 -15.06
N GLY A 258 -9.85 -7.75 -15.87
CA GLY A 258 -9.93 -8.18 -17.27
C GLY A 258 -10.33 -9.64 -17.39
N SER A 259 -9.72 -10.51 -16.58
CA SER A 259 -10.00 -11.96 -16.58
C SER A 259 -11.44 -12.31 -16.21
N ARG A 260 -12.04 -11.59 -15.26
CA ARG A 260 -13.44 -11.77 -14.87
C ARG A 260 -14.45 -11.21 -15.87
N SER A 261 -14.06 -10.32 -16.79
CA SER A 261 -14.96 -9.80 -17.82
C SER A 261 -15.09 -10.75 -19.03
N LEU A 262 -14.26 -11.78 -19.13
CA LEU A 262 -14.26 -12.75 -20.24
C LEU A 262 -14.88 -14.11 -19.89
N ASN A 263 -15.20 -14.35 -18.61
CA ASN A 263 -15.89 -15.53 -18.11
C ASN A 263 -17.33 -15.16 -17.75
#